data_AF-A0A286DME2-F1
#
_entry.id   AF-A0A286DME2-F1
#
_cell.length_a   1.000
_cell.length_b   1.000
_cell.length_c   1.000
_cell.angle_alpha   90.00
_cell.angle_beta   90.00
_cell.angle_gamma   90.00
#
_symmetry.space_group_name_H-M   'P 1'
#
loop_
_entity.id
_entity.type
_entity.pdbx_description
1 polymer ?
#
loop_
_entity_poly.entity_id
_entity_poly.type
_entity_poly.pdbx_seq_one_letter_code
_entity_poly.pdbx_strand_id
1 'polypeptide(L)'
;MSFVGADPMIPSPGPNTAPNMMGIPNVPNYFCCGSNEQNMATIRTTTIDAGNEVGVVSGTHSAQMLPIQGSSKYFIQGMPATRLGDMSMTNNNNMVTTQTVPSQMKYFINV
;
A
#
# COMPACT_ATOMS: atom_id res chain seq x y z
N MET A 1 7.76 6.44 39.52
CA MET A 1 7.61 5.44 38.45
C MET A 1 6.42 4.55 38.83
N SER A 2 5.19 4.98 38.52
CA SER A 2 3.96 4.32 39.00
C SER A 2 3.52 3.26 37.99
N PHE A 3 3.33 2.04 38.49
CA PHE A 3 2.90 0.84 37.77
C PHE A 3 1.36 0.67 37.88
N VAL A 4 0.59 1.72 37.58
CA VAL A 4 -0.88 1.69 37.66
C VAL A 4 -1.46 2.37 36.43
N GLY A 5 -2.32 1.63 35.73
CA GLY A 5 -3.12 2.12 34.61
C GLY A 5 -2.60 1.59 33.29
N ALA A 6 -3.09 0.42 32.87
CA ALA A 6 -3.34 0.26 31.45
C ALA A 6 -4.35 1.36 31.09
N ASP A 7 -3.86 2.53 30.70
CA ASP A 7 -4.65 3.41 29.86
C ASP A 7 -5.18 2.49 28.76
N PRO A 8 -6.50 2.32 28.60
CA PRO A 8 -6.97 1.54 27.47
C PRO A 8 -6.30 2.19 26.27
N MET A 9 -5.43 1.44 25.58
CA MET A 9 -5.00 1.78 24.23
C MET A 9 -6.28 1.83 23.44
N ILE A 10 -6.96 2.99 23.45
CA ILE A 10 -8.13 3.25 22.65
C ILE A 10 -7.55 3.26 21.25
N PRO A 11 -7.77 2.23 20.42
CA PRO A 11 -7.19 2.19 19.09
C PRO A 11 -7.84 3.34 18.33
N SER A 12 -7.16 4.47 18.28
CA SER A 12 -7.58 5.59 17.45
C SER A 12 -7.12 5.25 16.04
N PRO A 13 -8.03 5.16 15.05
CA PRO A 13 -7.64 4.95 13.67
C PRO A 13 -6.79 6.14 13.20
N GLY A 14 -5.47 5.96 13.19
CA GLY A 14 -4.55 6.89 12.56
C GLY A 14 -4.61 6.72 11.04
N PRO A 15 -4.35 7.78 10.26
CA PRO A 15 -4.07 7.63 8.84
C PRO A 15 -2.95 6.62 8.60
N ASN A 16 -3.24 5.58 7.82
CA ASN A 16 -2.26 4.63 7.30
C ASN A 16 -2.23 4.73 5.78
N THR A 17 -1.12 5.23 5.24
CA THR A 17 -0.97 5.52 3.81
C THR A 17 0.31 4.93 3.26
N ALA A 18 0.29 4.56 1.98
CA ALA A 18 1.46 4.07 1.26
C ALA A 18 1.62 4.85 -0.04
N PRO A 19 2.45 5.92 -0.07
CA PRO A 19 2.60 6.76 -1.25
C PRO A 19 3.09 5.97 -2.47
N ASN A 20 2.49 6.19 -3.64
CA ASN A 20 2.89 5.50 -4.88
C ASN A 20 4.36 5.75 -5.24
N MET A 21 4.91 6.92 -4.89
CA MET A 21 6.32 7.28 -5.14
C MET A 21 7.32 6.37 -4.39
N MET A 22 6.90 5.70 -3.31
CA MET A 22 7.74 4.78 -2.54
C MET A 22 7.72 3.35 -3.10
N GLY A 23 7.01 3.11 -4.20
CA GLY A 23 6.97 1.81 -4.87
C GLY A 23 8.27 1.52 -5.59
N ILE A 24 8.91 0.39 -5.26
CA ILE A 24 10.09 -0.08 -5.98
C ILE A 24 9.66 -0.48 -7.40
N PRO A 25 10.29 0.08 -8.45
CA PRO A 25 10.03 -0.32 -9.82
C PRO A 25 10.38 -1.79 -10.02
N ASN A 26 9.38 -2.62 -10.30
CA ASN A 26 9.62 -4.03 -10.61
C ASN A 26 10.02 -4.25 -12.08
N VAL A 27 9.63 -3.33 -12.96
CA VAL A 27 10.03 -3.28 -14.36
C VAL A 27 10.83 -2.00 -14.60
N PRO A 28 12.14 -1.99 -14.30
CA PRO A 28 12.95 -0.77 -14.37
C PRO A 28 13.11 -0.21 -15.79
N ASN A 29 12.73 -0.97 -16.82
CA ASN A 29 12.82 -0.54 -18.23
C ASN A 29 11.48 -0.03 -18.79
N TYR A 30 10.41 -0.02 -17.99
CA TYR A 30 9.08 0.42 -18.41
C TYR A 30 8.66 1.65 -17.61
N PHE A 31 8.47 2.76 -18.32
CA PHE A 31 8.03 4.03 -17.75
C PHE A 31 6.82 4.54 -18.54
N CYS A 32 5.78 4.94 -17.82
CA CYS A 32 4.65 5.67 -18.34
C CYS A 32 4.67 7.09 -17.75
N CYS A 33 4.49 8.12 -18.59
CA CYS A 33 4.46 9.52 -18.15
C CYS A 33 5.64 9.96 -17.26
N GLY A 34 6.84 9.39 -17.50
CA GLY A 34 8.05 9.72 -16.74
C GLY A 34 8.18 9.04 -15.38
N SER A 35 7.30 8.09 -15.02
CA SER A 35 7.42 7.28 -13.80
C SER A 35 7.07 5.81 -14.07
N ASN A 36 7.37 4.93 -13.11
CA ASN A 36 7.07 3.51 -13.27
C ASN A 36 5.56 3.27 -13.10
N GLU A 37 4.98 2.48 -14.00
CA GLU A 37 3.59 2.05 -13.86
C GLU A 37 3.52 0.85 -12.91
N GLN A 38 2.64 0.93 -11.91
CA GLN A 38 2.57 -0.04 -10.83
C GLN A 38 1.71 -1.25 -11.18
N ASN A 39 2.11 -2.41 -10.67
CA ASN A 39 1.41 -3.68 -10.83
C ASN A 39 1.47 -4.49 -9.53
N MET A 40 0.93 -5.70 -9.52
CA MET A 40 0.89 -6.55 -8.32
C MET A 40 2.28 -6.98 -7.79
N ALA A 41 3.36 -6.76 -8.52
CA ALA A 41 4.73 -6.99 -8.05
C ALA A 41 5.41 -5.71 -7.54
N THR A 42 4.74 -4.54 -7.61
CA THR A 42 5.27 -3.29 -7.06
C THR A 42 5.13 -3.29 -5.54
N ILE A 43 6.27 -3.48 -4.88
CA ILE A 43 6.39 -3.45 -3.42
C ILE A 43 6.62 -2.01 -2.94
N ARG A 44 5.90 -1.59 -1.90
CA ARG A 44 6.19 -0.35 -1.17
C ARG A 44 6.82 -0.74 0.17
N THR A 45 8.07 -0.36 0.40
CA THR A 45 8.87 -0.87 1.55
C THR A 45 8.44 -0.32 2.90
N THR A 46 7.78 0.83 2.93
CA THR A 46 7.26 1.43 4.16
C THR A 46 5.91 2.09 3.91
N THR A 47 5.04 1.95 4.89
CA THR A 47 3.83 2.74 5.08
C THR A 47 4.15 3.93 5.97
N ILE A 48 3.23 4.89 5.98
CA ILE A 48 3.21 6.03 6.89
C ILE A 48 1.97 5.84 7.74
N ASP A 49 2.18 5.50 9.01
CA ASP A 49 1.13 5.35 10.00
C ASP A 49 1.24 6.46 11.05
N ALA A 50 0.13 7.13 11.34
CA ALA A 50 0.04 8.18 12.36
C ALA A 50 -0.62 7.69 13.66
N GLY A 51 -1.01 6.40 13.73
CA GLY A 51 -1.45 5.77 14.96
C GLY A 51 -0.30 5.62 15.96
N ASN A 52 -0.59 5.26 17.21
CA ASN A 52 0.45 4.92 18.19
C ASN A 52 0.57 3.41 18.43
N GLU A 53 -0.40 2.65 17.90
CA GLU A 53 -0.52 1.21 18.15
C GLU A 53 0.14 0.40 17.03
N VAL A 54 0.81 -0.68 17.42
CA VAL A 54 1.33 -1.71 16.52
C VAL A 54 0.24 -2.71 16.15
N GLY A 55 0.31 -3.25 14.94
CA GLY A 55 -0.60 -4.30 14.50
C GLY A 55 -0.52 -5.54 15.39
N VAL A 56 -1.66 -6.05 15.86
CA VAL A 56 -1.72 -7.26 16.71
C VAL A 56 -1.13 -8.48 16.00
N VAL A 57 -1.37 -8.59 14.69
CA VAL A 57 -0.89 -9.71 13.86
C VAL A 57 0.54 -9.47 13.37
N SER A 58 0.84 -8.25 12.93
CA SER A 58 2.12 -7.96 12.27
C SER A 58 3.23 -7.51 13.23
N GLY A 59 2.89 -7.08 14.44
CA GLY A 59 3.83 -6.47 15.40
C GLY A 59 4.48 -5.18 14.92
N THR A 60 3.98 -4.58 13.84
CA THR A 60 4.60 -3.41 13.19
C THR A 60 3.66 -2.22 13.18
N HIS A 61 4.27 -1.03 13.32
CA HIS A 61 3.59 0.25 13.26
C HIS A 61 3.61 0.77 11.82
N SER A 62 4.79 0.78 11.21
CA SER A 62 4.98 1.06 9.78
C SER A 62 5.82 -0.05 9.16
N ALA A 63 5.37 -0.63 8.05
CA ALA A 63 6.05 -1.73 7.36
C ALA A 63 5.64 -1.78 5.88
N GLN A 64 5.97 -2.88 5.20
CA GLN A 64 5.68 -3.05 3.78
C GLN A 64 4.18 -3.00 3.47
N MET A 65 3.86 -2.48 2.27
CA MET A 65 2.53 -2.58 1.65
C MET A 65 2.61 -3.41 0.37
N LEU A 66 1.65 -4.34 0.25
CA LEU A 66 1.55 -5.30 -0.85
C LEU A 66 0.20 -5.14 -1.57
N PRO A 67 0.20 -4.94 -2.91
CA PRO A 67 -1.02 -4.96 -3.70
C PRO A 67 -1.61 -6.38 -3.78
N ILE A 68 -2.92 -6.50 -3.58
CA ILE A 68 -3.64 -7.78 -3.60
C ILE A 68 -4.67 -7.88 -4.73
N GLN A 69 -4.99 -6.76 -5.35
CA GLN A 69 -5.92 -6.68 -6.48
C GLN A 69 -5.25 -5.94 -7.65
N GLY A 70 -5.57 -6.39 -8.87
CA GLY A 70 -5.11 -5.79 -10.11
C GLY A 70 -6.08 -6.08 -11.25
N SER A 71 -5.73 -5.62 -12.44
CA SER A 71 -6.54 -5.80 -13.66
C SER A 71 -6.60 -7.25 -14.13
N SER A 72 -7.78 -7.67 -14.63
CA SER A 72 -7.96 -9.00 -15.25
C SER A 72 -7.54 -9.04 -16.74
N LYS A 73 -7.31 -7.86 -17.36
CA LYS A 73 -7.09 -7.72 -18.81
C LYS A 73 -5.79 -6.99 -19.16
N TYR A 74 -5.26 -6.17 -18.25
CA TYR A 74 -4.09 -5.36 -18.50
C TYR A 74 -2.92 -5.79 -17.62
N PHE A 75 -1.88 -6.31 -18.27
CA PHE A 75 -0.70 -6.88 -17.61
C PHE A 75 0.54 -6.10 -18.03
N ILE A 76 1.37 -5.76 -17.05
CA ILE A 76 2.65 -5.11 -17.24
C ILE A 76 3.71 -6.17 -16.96
N GLN A 77 4.42 -6.61 -18.01
CA GLN A 77 5.42 -7.68 -17.95
C GLN A 77 4.92 -8.96 -17.25
N GLY A 78 3.68 -9.37 -17.54
CA GLY A 78 3.08 -10.59 -16.99
C GLY A 78 2.42 -10.44 -15.61
N MET A 79 2.52 -9.28 -14.97
CA MET A 79 1.83 -9.01 -13.70
C MET A 79 0.63 -8.08 -13.89
N PRO A 80 -0.53 -8.33 -13.24
CA PRO A 80 -1.70 -7.47 -13.31
C PRO A 80 -1.40 -6.03 -12.88
N ALA A 81 -1.76 -5.05 -13.71
CA ALA A 81 -1.60 -3.64 -13.36
C ALA A 81 -2.55 -3.23 -12.22
N THR A 82 -2.08 -2.40 -11.29
CA THR A 82 -2.90 -1.86 -10.18
C THR A 82 -3.59 -0.58 -10.61
N ARG A 83 -4.87 -0.46 -10.30
CA ARG A 83 -5.77 0.61 -10.75
C ARG A 83 -6.24 1.44 -9.57
N LEU A 84 -6.82 2.60 -9.89
CA LEU A 84 -7.58 3.37 -8.91
C LEU A 84 -8.73 2.51 -8.36
N GLY A 85 -8.85 2.46 -7.03
CA GLY A 85 -9.85 1.64 -6.33
C GLY A 85 -9.35 0.24 -5.94
N ASP A 86 -8.26 -0.26 -6.55
CA ASP A 86 -7.77 -1.61 -6.24
C ASP A 86 -7.30 -1.70 -4.78
N MET A 87 -7.56 -2.85 -4.16
CA MET A 87 -7.21 -3.12 -2.76
C MET A 87 -5.75 -3.55 -2.59
N SER A 88 -5.20 -3.26 -1.41
CA SER A 88 -3.86 -3.61 -0.97
C SER A 88 -3.83 -3.87 0.53
N MET A 89 -2.74 -4.42 1.05
CA MET A 89 -2.52 -4.66 2.48
C MET A 89 -1.34 -3.85 2.99
N THR A 90 -1.53 -3.11 4.08
CA THR A 90 -0.51 -2.25 4.72
C THR A 90 0.01 -2.85 6.04
N ASN A 91 1.15 -2.35 6.50
CA ASN A 91 1.84 -2.71 7.74
C ASN A 91 2.03 -4.24 7.88
N ASN A 92 2.53 -4.88 6.82
CA ASN A 92 2.75 -6.33 6.77
C ASN A 92 1.47 -7.12 7.11
N ASN A 93 0.42 -6.92 6.31
CA ASN A 93 -0.87 -7.60 6.38
C ASN A 93 -1.75 -7.27 7.60
N ASN A 94 -1.59 -6.09 8.19
CA ASN A 94 -2.39 -5.66 9.33
C ASN A 94 -3.73 -5.02 8.94
N MET A 95 -3.77 -4.28 7.82
CA MET A 95 -4.94 -3.50 7.41
C MET A 95 -5.13 -3.54 5.90
N VAL A 96 -6.39 -3.61 5.47
CA VAL A 96 -6.77 -3.46 4.06
C VAL A 96 -6.83 -1.97 3.75
N THR A 97 -6.25 -1.57 2.62
CA THR A 97 -6.33 -0.21 2.08
C THR A 97 -6.80 -0.24 0.63
N THR A 98 -7.34 0.86 0.16
CA THR A 98 -7.70 1.07 -1.24
C THR A 98 -6.80 2.13 -1.83
N GLN A 99 -6.37 1.92 -3.07
CA GLN A 99 -5.64 2.91 -3.82
C GLN A 99 -6.55 4.08 -4.21
N THR A 100 -6.36 5.23 -3.58
CA THR A 100 -7.15 6.46 -3.82
C THR A 100 -6.53 7.39 -4.85
N VAL A 101 -5.28 7.15 -5.23
CA VAL A 101 -4.55 7.91 -6.25
C VAL A 101 -4.02 6.94 -7.30
N PRO A 102 -4.27 7.17 -8.61
CA PRO A 102 -3.75 6.29 -9.63
C PRO A 102 -2.22 6.34 -9.65
N SER A 103 -1.58 5.24 -10.06
CA SER A 103 -0.13 5.20 -10.28
C SER A 103 0.26 6.01 -11.52
N GLN A 104 -0.64 6.09 -12.50
CA GLN A 104 -0.49 6.88 -13.73
C GLN A 104 -1.80 7.57 -14.08
N MET A 105 -1.75 8.84 -14.48
CA MET A 105 -2.96 9.62 -14.80
C MET A 105 -3.38 9.55 -16.27
N LYS A 106 -2.57 8.92 -17.14
CA LYS A 106 -2.79 8.95 -18.59
C LYS A 106 -3.81 7.92 -19.08
N TYR A 107 -3.88 6.76 -18.43
CA TYR A 107 -4.72 5.65 -18.86
C TYR A 107 -5.71 5.25 -17.78
N PHE A 108 -6.93 4.93 -18.21
CA PHE A 108 -7.94 4.31 -17.38
C PHE A 108 -8.08 2.85 -17.79
N ILE A 109 -7.91 1.94 -16.84
CA ILE A 109 -8.03 0.50 -17.08
C ILE A 109 -9.42 0.05 -16.63
N ASN A 110 -10.27 -0.29 -17.59
CA ASN A 110 -11.60 -0.83 -17.32
C ASN A 110 -11.53 -2.31 -16.85
N VAL A 111 -12.61 -2.78 -16.24
CA VAL A 111 -12.77 -4.12 -15.63
C VAL A 111 -12.62 -5.25 -16.66
#